data_AF-A0AAN8J272-F1
#
_entry.id   AF-A0AAN8J272-F1
#
_cell.length_a   1.000
_cell.length_b   1.000
_cell.length_c   1.000
_cell.angle_alpha   90.00
_cell.angle_beta   90.00
_cell.angle_gamma   90.00
#
_symmetry.space_group_name_H-M   'P 1'
#
loop_
_entity.id
_entity.type
_entity.pdbx_description
1 polymer ?
#
loop_
_entity_poly.entity_id
_entity_poly.type
_entity_poly.pdbx_seq_one_letter_code
_entity_poly.pdbx_strand_id
1 'polypeptide(L)'
;MSESLYVYREIRVPVLSNDTFCLMSTVQQLITEDYIWAMVPIVLWMAIVIYGTFNVASVFSPLSLRRSFKELTIQRHSQLDVLDVFRVIAIIWVIVNHTGSEGRIDILDRLPSAEKFKESVHNNPIFGALLGNSALGVEIFLVLSGLLCARTWLRKADQPFAHHYRVFLIRRVFRLIPSIVFFIYIAAGPITKHFLPRFHSSMISACGTKGIAAHLTLLSNWQSTPTCLGYLWYLGLDMQLYIMAPFLLQTLYRRPALGKLLCVSLIVMSMFIRAGYCTTYGVCHKSDVDIPFIAYPGQDPATLASIYGGLWEMYARPYTKCGPFILG
;
A
#
# COMPACT_ATOMS: atom_id res chain seq x y z
N MET A 1 -44.83 2.72 -3.22
CA MET A 1 -44.14 3.89 -3.79
C MET A 1 -42.75 3.42 -4.17
N SER A 2 -42.55 3.16 -5.46
CA SER A 2 -41.40 2.43 -6.01
C SER A 2 -40.28 3.42 -6.32
N GLU A 3 -39.21 3.43 -5.50
CA GLU A 3 -37.99 4.17 -5.83
C GLU A 3 -37.18 3.40 -6.87
N SER A 4 -36.97 4.06 -8.00
CA SER A 4 -36.23 3.57 -9.16
C SER A 4 -34.75 3.36 -8.83
N LEU A 5 -34.27 2.13 -9.05
CA LEU A 5 -32.86 1.78 -9.19
C LEU A 5 -32.20 2.69 -10.24
N TYR A 6 -31.17 3.44 -9.83
CA TYR A 6 -30.27 4.13 -10.76
C TYR A 6 -29.41 3.08 -11.47
N VAL A 7 -29.92 2.56 -12.58
CA VAL A 7 -29.14 1.82 -13.57
C VAL A 7 -28.09 2.77 -14.14
N TYR A 8 -26.84 2.31 -14.14
CA TYR A 8 -25.66 2.99 -14.67
C TYR A 8 -25.97 3.73 -15.97
N ARG A 9 -25.64 5.02 -16.00
CA ARG A 9 -25.80 5.92 -17.14
C ARG A 9 -25.21 5.26 -18.39
N GLU A 10 -26.06 4.83 -19.32
CA GLU A 10 -25.66 4.44 -20.66
C GLU A 10 -24.74 5.52 -21.23
N ILE A 11 -23.56 5.09 -21.69
CA ILE A 11 -22.68 5.94 -22.49
C ILE A 11 -23.40 6.15 -23.82
N ARG A 12 -24.19 7.22 -23.92
CA ARG A 12 -24.74 7.67 -25.20
C ARG A 12 -23.56 8.06 -26.08
N VAL A 13 -23.28 7.25 -27.10
CA VAL A 13 -22.40 7.64 -28.20
C VAL A 13 -23.15 8.70 -29.01
N PRO A 14 -22.68 9.96 -29.06
CA PRO A 14 -23.37 10.99 -29.82
C PRO A 14 -23.24 10.70 -31.32
N VAL A 15 -24.38 10.68 -32.01
CA VAL A 15 -24.42 10.65 -33.49
C VAL A 15 -24.00 12.04 -33.97
N LEU A 16 -22.86 12.10 -34.66
CA LEU A 16 -22.21 13.34 -35.10
C LEU A 16 -22.88 13.90 -36.37
N SER A 17 -23.20 15.19 -36.39
CA SER A 17 -23.46 15.95 -37.61
C SER A 17 -22.61 17.23 -37.64
N ASN A 18 -21.82 17.41 -38.70
CA ASN A 18 -21.05 18.60 -39.12
C ASN A 18 -19.90 19.09 -38.21
N ASP A 19 -18.83 18.29 -38.18
CA ASP A 19 -17.43 18.57 -38.56
C ASP A 19 -16.90 20.02 -38.58
N THR A 20 -16.26 20.41 -37.47
CA THR A 20 -14.95 21.10 -37.33
C THR A 20 -14.91 21.95 -36.06
N PHE A 21 -16.00 22.66 -35.74
CA PHE A 21 -16.11 23.45 -34.49
C PHE A 21 -16.37 22.57 -33.25
N CYS A 22 -16.92 21.37 -33.45
CA CYS A 22 -17.24 20.43 -32.37
C CYS A 22 -16.01 19.69 -31.83
N LEU A 23 -14.94 19.55 -32.62
CA LEU A 23 -13.77 18.78 -32.17
C LEU A 23 -13.06 19.48 -31.01
N MET A 24 -12.87 20.81 -31.08
CA MET A 24 -12.25 21.57 -30.00
C MET A 24 -13.13 21.65 -28.75
N SER A 25 -14.45 21.85 -28.89
CA SER A 25 -15.35 21.84 -27.73
C SER A 25 -15.49 20.47 -27.10
N THR A 26 -15.46 19.39 -27.89
CA THR A 26 -15.50 18.00 -27.41
C THR A 26 -14.16 17.62 -26.76
N VAL A 27 -13.02 18.03 -27.32
CA VAL A 27 -11.68 17.83 -26.72
C VAL A 27 -11.55 18.63 -25.43
N GLN A 28 -12.09 19.84 -25.36
CA GLN A 28 -12.07 20.70 -24.17
C GLN A 28 -13.10 20.24 -23.11
N GLN A 29 -14.17 19.53 -23.50
CA GLN A 29 -15.04 18.80 -22.57
C GLN A 29 -14.42 17.47 -22.12
N LEU A 30 -13.59 16.82 -22.94
CA LEU A 30 -12.87 15.61 -22.57
C LEU A 30 -11.72 15.92 -21.58
N ILE A 31 -11.00 17.02 -21.81
CA ILE A 31 -9.81 17.43 -21.04
C ILE A 31 -10.18 18.58 -20.12
N THR A 32 -10.50 18.27 -18.85
CA THR A 32 -10.77 19.30 -17.82
C THR A 32 -9.52 20.14 -17.55
N GLU A 33 -9.68 21.45 -17.29
CA GLU A 33 -8.57 22.35 -16.91
C GLU A 33 -7.68 21.78 -15.79
N ASP A 34 -8.29 21.16 -14.76
CA ASP A 34 -7.58 20.51 -13.65
C ASP A 34 -6.60 19.41 -14.11
N TYR A 35 -6.93 18.72 -15.20
CA TYR A 35 -6.06 17.70 -15.78
C TYR A 35 -4.82 18.33 -16.42
N ILE A 36 -4.98 19.43 -17.14
CA ILE A 36 -3.88 20.13 -17.80
C ILE A 36 -2.86 20.55 -16.73
N TRP A 37 -3.32 21.18 -15.65
CA TRP A 37 -2.48 21.58 -14.54
C TRP A 37 -1.82 20.41 -13.81
N ALA A 38 -2.51 19.28 -13.69
CA ALA A 38 -1.94 18.06 -13.09
C ALA A 38 -0.84 17.42 -13.97
N MET A 39 -0.89 17.61 -15.28
CA MET A 39 0.13 17.07 -16.18
C MET A 39 1.40 17.93 -16.24
N VAL A 40 1.31 19.23 -15.98
CA VAL A 40 2.45 20.17 -16.01
C VAL A 40 3.67 19.66 -15.22
N PRO A 41 3.59 19.32 -13.92
CA PRO A 41 4.77 18.88 -13.18
C PRO A 41 5.31 17.53 -13.64
N ILE A 42 4.46 16.64 -14.18
CA ILE A 42 4.92 15.37 -14.75
C ILE A 42 5.70 15.62 -16.04
N VAL A 43 5.19 16.48 -16.92
CA VAL A 43 5.87 16.86 -18.16
C VAL A 43 7.18 17.58 -17.86
N LEU A 44 7.20 18.50 -16.89
CA LEU A 44 8.43 19.17 -16.45
C LEU A 44 9.44 18.17 -15.88
N TRP A 45 8.99 17.22 -15.06
CA TRP A 45 9.85 16.16 -14.53
C TRP A 45 10.44 15.30 -15.67
N MET A 46 9.61 14.88 -16.63
CA MET A 46 10.08 14.14 -17.81
C MET A 46 11.08 14.96 -18.62
N ALA A 47 10.85 16.26 -18.82
CA ALA A 47 11.76 17.15 -19.52
C ALA A 47 13.12 17.26 -18.79
N ILE A 48 13.12 17.37 -17.46
CA ILE A 48 14.35 17.36 -16.65
C ILE A 48 15.10 16.04 -16.79
N VAL A 49 14.41 14.90 -16.73
CA VAL A 49 14.99 13.57 -16.91
C VAL A 49 15.60 13.41 -18.30
N ILE A 50 14.89 13.84 -19.34
CA ILE A 50 15.36 13.82 -20.73
C ILE A 50 16.60 14.72 -20.87
N TYR A 51 16.54 15.95 -20.36
CA TYR A 51 17.65 16.89 -20.37
C TYR A 51 18.89 16.33 -19.67
N GLY A 52 18.73 15.78 -18.45
CA GLY A 52 19.81 15.12 -17.72
C GLY A 52 20.34 13.86 -18.40
N THR A 53 19.54 13.22 -19.26
CA THR A 53 19.96 12.06 -20.06
C THR A 53 20.88 12.44 -21.20
N PHE A 54 20.63 13.58 -21.86
CA PHE A 54 21.45 14.06 -22.97
C PHE A 54 22.62 14.96 -22.52
N ASN A 55 22.46 15.72 -21.44
CA ASN A 55 23.48 16.62 -20.92
C ASN A 55 24.18 16.06 -19.67
N VAL A 56 25.28 15.34 -19.90
CA VAL A 56 26.07 14.65 -18.87
C VAL A 56 26.75 15.63 -17.90
N ALA A 57 27.06 16.86 -18.34
CA ALA A 57 27.67 17.88 -17.49
C ALA A 57 26.66 18.61 -16.59
N SER A 58 25.37 18.39 -16.79
CA SER A 58 24.33 19.05 -15.99
C SER A 58 24.23 18.49 -14.57
N VAL A 59 23.72 19.32 -13.66
CA VAL A 59 23.34 18.91 -12.30
C VAL A 59 22.25 17.83 -12.31
N PHE A 60 21.50 17.69 -13.41
CA PHE A 60 20.45 16.69 -13.59
C PHE A 60 20.95 15.35 -14.15
N SER A 61 22.25 15.21 -14.46
CA SER A 61 22.84 13.94 -14.90
C SER A 61 22.60 12.75 -13.95
N PRO A 62 22.42 12.89 -12.62
CA PRO A 62 22.04 11.76 -11.76
C PRO A 62 20.66 11.18 -12.09
N LEU A 63 19.76 11.96 -12.70
CA LEU A 63 18.42 11.52 -13.11
C LEU A 63 18.39 10.86 -14.50
N SER A 64 19.55 10.76 -15.17
CA SER A 64 19.68 10.19 -16.50
C SER A 64 19.10 8.79 -16.62
N LEU A 65 18.29 8.55 -17.66
CA LEU A 65 17.76 7.22 -17.98
C LEU A 65 18.88 6.21 -18.25
N ARG A 66 19.99 6.64 -18.86
CA ARG A 66 21.15 5.76 -19.12
C ARG A 66 21.77 5.28 -17.82
N ARG A 67 21.91 6.19 -16.84
CA ARG A 67 22.44 5.85 -15.53
C ARG A 67 21.48 4.94 -14.78
N SER A 68 20.19 5.27 -14.74
CA SER A 68 19.16 4.43 -14.12
C SER A 68 19.12 3.03 -14.74
N PHE A 69 19.14 2.91 -16.07
CA PHE A 69 19.17 1.62 -16.77
C PHE A 69 20.43 0.82 -16.43
N LYS A 70 21.59 1.47 -16.41
CA LYS A 70 22.85 0.84 -15.99
C LYS A 70 22.77 0.35 -14.54
N GLU A 71 22.32 1.17 -13.60
CA GLU A 71 22.18 0.78 -12.20
C GLU A 71 21.13 -0.33 -11.98
N LEU A 72 20.07 -0.38 -12.80
CA LEU A 72 19.05 -1.43 -12.78
C LEU A 72 19.55 -2.77 -13.33
N THR A 73 20.52 -2.74 -14.25
CA THR A 73 21.02 -3.95 -14.94
C THR A 73 22.35 -4.46 -14.40
N ILE A 74 23.05 -3.67 -13.58
CA ILE A 74 24.26 -4.13 -12.88
C ILE A 74 23.88 -5.17 -11.83
N GLN A 75 24.47 -6.36 -11.95
CA GLN A 75 24.45 -7.35 -10.87
C GLN A 75 25.40 -6.89 -9.76
N ARG A 76 24.85 -6.74 -8.55
CA ARG A 76 25.64 -6.46 -7.36
C ARG A 76 25.69 -7.72 -6.53
N HIS A 77 26.79 -8.48 -6.60
CA HIS A 77 26.95 -9.69 -5.80
C HIS A 77 26.94 -9.34 -4.31
N SER A 78 25.88 -9.74 -3.62
CA SER A 78 25.73 -9.60 -2.18
C SER A 78 25.17 -10.91 -1.61
N GLN A 79 25.60 -11.28 -0.40
CA GLN A 79 25.09 -12.46 0.29
C GLN A 79 23.57 -12.39 0.56
N LEU A 80 22.95 -11.21 0.43
CA LEU A 80 21.53 -10.98 0.64
C LEU A 80 20.70 -11.03 -0.64
N ASP A 81 21.29 -11.37 -1.80
CA ASP A 81 20.56 -11.39 -3.07
C ASP A 81 19.47 -12.47 -3.07
N VAL A 82 19.64 -13.53 -2.27
CA VAL A 82 18.58 -14.54 -2.04
C VAL A 82 17.29 -13.91 -1.47
N LEU A 83 17.39 -12.80 -0.74
CA LEU A 83 16.23 -12.09 -0.22
C LEU A 83 15.37 -11.50 -1.35
N ASP A 84 15.92 -11.26 -2.54
CA ASP A 84 15.15 -10.76 -3.68
C ASP A 84 14.16 -11.82 -4.19
N VAL A 85 14.49 -13.12 -4.08
CA VAL A 85 13.54 -14.21 -4.40
C VAL A 85 12.31 -14.13 -3.50
N PHE A 86 12.52 -13.97 -2.18
CA PHE A 86 11.42 -13.81 -1.23
C PHE A 86 10.60 -12.55 -1.50
N ARG A 87 11.23 -11.44 -1.90
CA ARG A 87 10.51 -10.22 -2.31
C ARG A 87 9.64 -10.48 -3.53
N VAL A 88 10.17 -11.10 -4.58
CA VAL A 88 9.41 -11.39 -5.80
C VAL A 88 8.20 -12.26 -5.48
N ILE A 89 8.39 -13.32 -4.68
CA ILE A 89 7.30 -14.19 -4.23
C ILE A 89 6.25 -13.38 -3.46
N ALA A 90 6.67 -12.55 -2.50
CA ALA A 90 5.77 -11.71 -1.71
C ALA A 90 4.99 -10.70 -2.59
N ILE A 91 5.64 -10.06 -3.56
CA ILE A 91 4.99 -9.14 -4.51
C ILE A 91 3.94 -9.89 -5.32
N ILE A 92 4.29 -11.04 -5.91
CA ILE A 92 3.35 -11.84 -6.71
C ILE A 92 2.16 -12.26 -5.85
N TRP A 93 2.40 -12.69 -4.61
CA TRP A 93 1.34 -13.09 -3.70
C TRP A 93 0.36 -11.95 -3.40
N VAL A 94 0.88 -10.75 -3.09
CA VAL A 94 0.07 -9.56 -2.84
C VAL A 94 -0.73 -9.17 -4.08
N ILE A 95 -0.12 -9.19 -5.27
CA ILE A 95 -0.82 -8.91 -6.54
C ILE A 95 -1.94 -9.93 -6.79
N VAL A 96 -1.65 -11.23 -6.68
CA VAL A 96 -2.65 -12.29 -6.90
C VAL A 96 -3.80 -12.14 -5.93
N ASN A 97 -3.54 -11.85 -4.65
CA ASN A 97 -4.61 -11.64 -3.70
C ASN A 97 -5.46 -10.41 -4.03
N HIS A 98 -4.85 -9.23 -4.20
CA HIS A 98 -5.62 -8.01 -4.49
C HIS A 98 -6.40 -8.13 -5.81
N THR A 99 -5.84 -8.79 -6.84
CA THR A 99 -6.57 -9.04 -8.09
C THR A 99 -7.67 -10.10 -7.94
N GLY A 100 -7.47 -11.08 -7.06
CA GLY A 100 -8.43 -12.13 -6.73
C GLY A 100 -9.53 -11.71 -5.75
N SER A 101 -9.35 -10.62 -5.00
CA SER A 101 -10.33 -10.06 -4.07
C SER A 101 -10.79 -8.65 -4.52
N GLU A 102 -10.15 -7.60 -4.03
CA GLU A 102 -10.57 -6.19 -4.17
C GLU A 102 -10.67 -5.71 -5.63
N GLY A 103 -9.82 -6.22 -6.50
CA GLY A 103 -9.72 -5.80 -7.90
C GLY A 103 -10.76 -6.42 -8.82
N ARG A 104 -11.61 -7.34 -8.32
CA ARG A 104 -12.59 -8.03 -9.16
C ARG A 104 -13.84 -7.19 -9.40
N ILE A 105 -14.21 -7.10 -10.67
CA ILE A 105 -15.41 -6.37 -11.11
C ILE A 105 -16.67 -6.92 -10.46
N ASP A 106 -16.80 -8.24 -10.32
CA ASP A 106 -17.99 -8.83 -9.72
C ASP A 106 -18.10 -8.61 -8.20
N ILE A 107 -16.96 -8.45 -7.51
CA ILE A 107 -16.94 -8.01 -6.10
C ILE A 107 -17.36 -6.54 -5.99
N LEU A 108 -16.89 -5.70 -6.92
CA LEU A 108 -17.29 -4.29 -7.01
C LEU A 108 -18.79 -4.12 -7.31
N ASP A 109 -19.31 -4.91 -8.25
CA ASP A 109 -20.68 -4.84 -8.77
C ASP A 109 -21.66 -5.76 -8.01
N ARG A 110 -21.21 -6.47 -6.97
CA ARG A 110 -21.97 -7.43 -6.14
C ARG A 110 -22.71 -8.50 -6.94
N LEU A 111 -22.08 -9.01 -7.98
CA LEU A 111 -22.68 -10.09 -8.77
C LEU A 111 -22.65 -11.39 -7.95
N PRO A 112 -23.62 -12.31 -8.13
CA PRO A 112 -23.62 -13.60 -7.44
C PRO A 112 -22.36 -14.44 -7.67
N SER A 113 -21.58 -14.15 -8.72
CA SER A 113 -20.29 -14.79 -8.98
C SER A 113 -19.22 -14.48 -7.93
N ALA A 114 -19.32 -13.33 -7.23
CA ALA A 114 -18.42 -12.96 -6.16
C ALA A 114 -18.54 -13.90 -4.95
N GLU A 115 -19.78 -14.19 -4.53
CA GLU A 115 -20.05 -15.12 -3.43
C GLU A 115 -19.65 -16.55 -3.80
N LYS A 116 -19.93 -16.99 -5.03
CA LYS A 116 -19.45 -18.30 -5.54
C LYS A 116 -17.94 -18.41 -5.50
N PHE A 117 -17.22 -17.33 -5.81
CA PHE A 117 -15.77 -17.35 -5.71
C PHE A 117 -15.29 -17.42 -4.27
N LYS A 118 -15.85 -16.60 -3.36
CA LYS A 118 -15.50 -16.67 -1.94
C LYS A 118 -15.71 -18.08 -1.40
N GLU A 119 -16.85 -18.69 -1.70
CA GLU A 119 -17.16 -20.07 -1.34
C GLU A 119 -16.13 -21.05 -1.92
N SER A 120 -15.74 -20.89 -3.18
CA SER A 120 -14.72 -21.75 -3.80
C SER A 120 -13.33 -21.63 -3.15
N VAL A 121 -12.96 -20.44 -2.68
CA VAL A 121 -11.70 -20.21 -1.95
C VAL A 121 -11.78 -20.86 -0.58
N HIS A 122 -12.87 -20.62 0.18
CA HIS A 122 -13.08 -21.20 1.51
C HIS A 122 -13.11 -22.73 1.49
N ASN A 123 -13.78 -23.32 0.50
CA ASN A 123 -13.93 -24.77 0.39
C ASN A 123 -12.67 -25.47 -0.15
N ASN A 124 -11.67 -24.73 -0.65
CA ASN A 124 -10.44 -25.32 -1.15
C ASN A 124 -9.37 -25.40 -0.05
N PRO A 125 -8.91 -26.60 0.34
CA PRO A 125 -7.97 -26.74 1.46
C PRO A 125 -6.58 -26.14 1.18
N ILE A 126 -6.18 -26.03 -0.10
CA ILE A 126 -4.87 -25.53 -0.51
C ILE A 126 -4.98 -24.05 -0.89
N PHE A 127 -5.84 -23.75 -1.86
CA PHE A 127 -6.01 -22.38 -2.34
C PHE A 127 -6.69 -21.48 -1.31
N GLY A 128 -7.54 -22.00 -0.43
CA GLY A 128 -8.10 -21.23 0.69
C GLY A 128 -7.04 -20.78 1.67
N ALA A 129 -6.12 -21.67 2.06
CA ALA A 129 -5.03 -21.33 2.96
C ALA A 129 -4.02 -20.34 2.34
N LEU A 130 -3.76 -20.45 1.03
CA LEU A 130 -2.78 -19.62 0.33
C LEU A 130 -3.36 -18.28 -0.15
N LEU A 131 -4.51 -18.32 -0.83
CA LEU A 131 -5.16 -17.15 -1.44
C LEU A 131 -6.14 -16.46 -0.50
N GLY A 132 -6.67 -17.16 0.51
CA GLY A 132 -7.46 -16.52 1.56
C GLY A 132 -6.60 -15.74 2.57
N ASN A 133 -5.27 -15.93 2.58
CA ASN A 133 -4.37 -15.29 3.54
C ASN A 133 -3.32 -14.42 2.83
N SER A 134 -3.76 -13.31 2.26
CA SER A 134 -2.90 -12.25 1.70
C SER A 134 -1.86 -11.73 2.68
N ALA A 135 -2.15 -11.85 3.99
CA ALA A 135 -1.26 -11.43 5.05
C ALA A 135 0.11 -12.13 4.95
N LEU A 136 0.20 -13.32 4.35
CA LEU A 136 1.47 -14.04 4.18
C LEU A 136 2.50 -13.24 3.37
N GLY A 137 2.08 -12.59 2.27
CA GLY A 137 2.98 -11.75 1.49
C GLY A 137 3.50 -10.55 2.30
N VAL A 138 2.62 -9.93 3.07
CA VAL A 138 2.96 -8.82 3.98
C VAL A 138 3.89 -9.28 5.10
N GLU A 139 3.67 -10.46 5.66
CA GLU A 139 4.49 -11.03 6.72
C GLU A 139 5.91 -11.32 6.25
N ILE A 140 6.08 -11.82 5.01
CA ILE A 140 7.41 -11.94 4.39
C ILE A 140 8.09 -10.57 4.32
N PHE A 141 7.39 -9.53 3.87
CA PHE A 141 7.98 -8.18 3.83
C PHE A 141 8.36 -7.66 5.21
N LEU A 142 7.55 -7.93 6.25
CA LEU A 142 7.87 -7.55 7.62
C LEU A 142 9.12 -8.24 8.14
N VAL A 143 9.27 -9.55 7.92
CA VAL A 143 10.49 -10.31 8.27
C VAL A 143 11.70 -9.71 7.55
N LEU A 144 11.60 -9.46 6.25
CA LEU A 144 12.70 -8.85 5.48
C LEU A 144 13.03 -7.42 5.98
N SER A 145 12.02 -6.65 6.34
CA SER A 145 12.17 -5.31 6.92
C SER A 145 12.89 -5.35 8.27
N GLY A 146 12.53 -6.28 9.16
CA GLY A 146 13.19 -6.53 10.43
C GLY A 146 14.67 -6.89 10.25
N LEU A 147 14.95 -7.88 9.42
CA LEU A 147 16.30 -8.37 9.14
C LEU A 147 17.22 -7.27 8.60
N LEU A 148 16.73 -6.51 7.61
CA LEU A 148 17.50 -5.40 7.03
C LEU A 148 17.66 -4.24 8.01
N CYS A 149 16.65 -3.99 8.85
CA CYS A 149 16.71 -3.01 9.93
C CYS A 149 17.81 -3.39 10.94
N ALA A 150 17.78 -4.63 11.43
CA ALA A 150 18.77 -5.19 12.35
C ALA A 150 20.18 -5.11 11.78
N ARG A 151 20.39 -5.58 10.54
CA ARG A 151 21.71 -5.51 9.89
C ARG A 151 22.22 -4.09 9.73
N THR A 152 21.35 -3.15 9.38
CA THR A 152 21.74 -1.75 9.18
C THR A 152 22.14 -1.10 10.50
N TRP A 153 21.36 -1.34 11.56
CA TRP A 153 21.63 -0.81 12.89
C TRP A 153 22.89 -1.45 13.52
N LEU A 154 22.96 -2.78 13.55
CA LEU A 154 24.01 -3.50 14.29
C LEU A 154 25.42 -3.24 13.74
N ARG A 155 25.56 -2.88 12.46
CA ARG A 155 26.85 -2.46 11.86
C ARG A 155 27.49 -1.23 12.55
N LYS A 156 26.70 -0.41 13.25
CA LYS A 156 27.14 0.84 13.87
C LYS A 156 26.59 0.98 15.30
N ALA A 157 26.29 -0.13 15.97
CA ALA A 157 25.67 -0.13 17.31
C ALA A 157 26.55 0.48 18.42
N ASP A 158 27.85 0.61 18.17
CA ASP A 158 28.80 1.28 19.09
C ASP A 158 28.76 2.82 19.01
N GLN A 159 28.14 3.39 17.97
CA GLN A 159 28.00 4.84 17.85
C GLN A 159 27.07 5.40 18.92
N PRO A 160 27.20 6.68 19.29
CA PRO A 160 26.26 7.35 20.18
C PRO A 160 24.82 7.22 19.67
N PHE A 161 23.94 6.66 20.51
CA PHE A 161 22.58 6.26 20.12
C PHE A 161 21.83 7.37 19.40
N ALA A 162 21.80 8.60 19.95
CA ALA A 162 21.04 9.72 19.39
C ALA A 162 21.50 10.12 17.98
N HIS A 163 22.80 10.17 17.74
CA HIS A 163 23.33 10.49 16.40
C HIS A 163 23.01 9.38 15.41
N HIS A 164 23.27 8.13 15.80
CA HIS A 164 23.01 6.98 14.95
C HIS A 164 21.53 6.83 14.61
N TYR A 165 20.64 6.98 15.60
CA TYR A 165 19.18 6.98 15.46
C TYR A 165 18.69 8.04 14.47
N ARG A 166 19.15 9.29 14.60
CA ARG A 166 18.78 10.36 13.67
C ARG A 166 19.19 10.04 12.24
N VAL A 167 20.44 9.63 12.02
CA VAL A 167 20.95 9.30 10.69
C VAL A 167 20.20 8.10 10.09
N PHE A 168 19.89 7.10 10.92
CA PHE A 168 19.14 5.91 10.55
C PHE A 168 17.75 6.25 10.03
N LEU A 169 16.99 7.08 10.75
CA LEU A 169 15.66 7.51 10.33
C LEU A 169 15.69 8.42 9.10
N ILE A 170 16.58 9.41 9.07
CA ILE A 170 16.71 10.34 7.94
C ILE A 170 16.93 9.57 6.63
N ARG A 171 17.84 8.59 6.63
CA ARG A 171 18.12 7.78 5.44
C ARG A 171 16.89 7.02 4.94
N ARG A 172 16.07 6.46 5.84
CA ARG A 172 14.85 5.74 5.44
C ARG A 172 13.79 6.70 4.90
N VAL A 173 13.59 7.85 5.55
CA VAL A 173 12.63 8.87 5.12
C VAL A 173 12.96 9.36 3.70
N PHE A 174 14.21 9.74 3.43
CA PHE A 174 14.63 10.18 2.09
C PHE A 174 14.55 9.07 1.04
N ARG A 175 14.63 7.80 1.44
CA ARG A 175 14.44 6.66 0.53
C ARG A 175 12.97 6.43 0.18
N LEU A 176 12.06 6.65 1.14
CA LEU A 176 10.66 6.23 1.04
C LEU A 176 9.72 7.35 0.57
N ILE A 177 9.79 8.52 1.21
CA ILE A 177 8.81 9.60 1.03
C ILE A 177 8.71 10.12 -0.41
N PRO A 178 9.82 10.34 -1.16
CA PRO A 178 9.70 10.88 -2.52
C PRO A 178 8.80 10.04 -3.44
N SER A 179 8.93 8.71 -3.37
CA SER A 179 8.11 7.79 -4.16
C SER A 179 6.65 7.81 -3.72
N ILE A 180 6.39 7.90 -2.41
CA ILE A 180 5.01 7.98 -1.87
C ILE A 180 4.33 9.27 -2.32
N VAL A 181 5.01 10.42 -2.20
CA VAL A 181 4.48 11.72 -2.61
C VAL A 181 4.10 11.70 -4.09
N PHE A 182 5.01 11.21 -4.95
CA PHE A 182 4.76 11.13 -6.38
C PHE A 182 3.63 10.15 -6.72
N PHE A 183 3.58 8.99 -6.05
CA PHE A 183 2.50 8.03 -6.23
C PHE A 183 1.14 8.63 -5.86
N ILE A 184 1.02 9.24 -4.68
CA ILE A 184 -0.23 9.85 -4.22
C ILE A 184 -0.63 11.00 -5.14
N TYR A 185 0.32 11.81 -5.61
CA TYR A 185 0.05 12.88 -6.56
C TYR A 185 -0.63 12.37 -7.84
N ILE A 186 -0.14 11.27 -8.41
CA ILE A 186 -0.73 10.65 -9.60
C ILE A 186 -2.06 9.95 -9.26
N ALA A 187 -2.05 9.08 -8.25
CA ALA A 187 -3.17 8.20 -7.92
C ALA A 187 -4.39 8.97 -7.40
N ALA A 188 -4.18 9.97 -6.54
CA ALA A 188 -5.25 10.81 -6.00
C ALA A 188 -5.53 12.07 -6.83
N GLY A 189 -4.73 12.33 -7.86
CA GLY A 189 -4.85 13.50 -8.71
C GLY A 189 -5.90 13.38 -9.82
N PRO A 190 -6.17 14.50 -10.55
CA PRO A 190 -7.12 14.54 -11.66
C PRO A 190 -6.85 13.55 -12.80
N ILE A 191 -5.59 13.12 -12.97
CA ILE A 191 -5.16 12.18 -14.01
C ILE A 191 -5.88 10.84 -13.88
N THR A 192 -5.87 10.28 -12.67
CA THR A 192 -6.49 8.97 -12.41
C THR A 192 -8.01 9.06 -12.49
N LYS A 193 -8.60 10.19 -12.08
CA LYS A 193 -10.03 10.46 -12.24
C LYS A 193 -10.46 10.40 -13.71
N HIS A 194 -9.62 10.87 -14.63
CA HIS A 194 -9.90 10.88 -16.06
C HIS A 194 -9.69 9.51 -16.72
N PHE A 195 -8.52 8.89 -16.55
CA PHE A 195 -8.18 7.64 -17.24
C PHE A 195 -8.74 6.38 -16.57
N LEU A 196 -8.93 6.40 -15.25
CA LEU A 196 -9.37 5.25 -14.46
C LEU A 196 -10.53 5.64 -13.53
N PRO A 197 -11.68 6.10 -14.07
CA PRO A 197 -12.78 6.65 -13.28
C PRO A 197 -13.34 5.65 -12.26
N ARG A 198 -13.37 4.35 -12.59
CA ARG A 198 -13.79 3.28 -11.67
C ARG A 198 -12.82 3.08 -10.51
N PHE A 199 -11.52 3.14 -10.77
CA PHE A 199 -10.50 3.06 -9.70
C PHE A 199 -10.61 4.30 -8.81
N HIS A 200 -10.77 5.49 -9.40
CA HIS A 200 -10.94 6.71 -8.62
C HIS A 200 -12.19 6.64 -7.72
N SER A 201 -13.34 6.18 -8.23
CA SER A 201 -14.56 6.08 -7.43
C SER A 201 -14.47 5.06 -6.29
N SER A 202 -13.73 3.97 -6.48
CA SER A 202 -13.61 2.88 -5.48
C SER A 202 -12.48 3.12 -4.47
N MET A 203 -11.33 3.63 -4.90
CA MET A 203 -10.11 3.67 -4.09
C MET A 203 -9.70 5.06 -3.60
N ILE A 204 -10.17 6.12 -4.26
CA ILE A 204 -9.68 7.50 -4.05
C ILE A 204 -10.76 8.41 -3.49
N SER A 205 -12.02 8.20 -3.87
CA SER A 205 -13.15 9.08 -3.53
C SER A 205 -13.28 9.37 -2.02
N ALA A 206 -12.90 8.41 -1.18
CA ALA A 206 -12.93 8.52 0.27
C ALA A 206 -11.74 9.27 0.90
N CYS A 207 -10.72 9.68 0.13
CA CYS A 207 -9.49 10.24 0.68
C CYS A 207 -9.73 11.53 1.46
N GLY A 208 -10.38 12.52 0.85
CA GLY A 208 -10.37 13.90 1.34
C GLY A 208 -8.95 14.40 1.67
N THR A 209 -8.86 15.53 2.38
CA THR A 209 -7.58 16.10 2.80
C THR A 209 -6.94 15.30 3.94
N LYS A 210 -7.75 14.83 4.89
CA LYS A 210 -7.28 14.06 6.05
C LYS A 210 -6.71 12.70 5.65
N GLY A 211 -7.33 12.01 4.69
CA GLY A 211 -6.85 10.70 4.21
C GLY A 211 -5.50 10.82 3.52
N ILE A 212 -5.36 11.79 2.61
CA ILE A 212 -4.09 12.10 1.94
C ILE A 212 -3.00 12.47 2.97
N ALA A 213 -3.32 13.34 3.92
CA ALA A 213 -2.38 13.75 4.95
C ALA A 213 -1.88 12.57 5.79
N ALA A 214 -2.74 11.61 6.13
CA ALA A 214 -2.30 10.45 6.90
C ALA A 214 -1.42 9.48 6.08
N HIS A 215 -1.59 9.37 4.76
CA HIS A 215 -0.63 8.63 3.92
C HIS A 215 0.72 9.34 3.86
N LEU A 216 0.74 10.66 3.68
CA LEU A 216 1.97 11.46 3.62
C LEU A 216 2.73 11.47 4.95
N THR A 217 2.02 11.40 6.07
CA THR A 217 2.60 11.34 7.43
C THR A 217 2.85 9.91 7.90
N LEU A 218 2.60 8.89 7.07
CA LEU A 218 2.78 7.47 7.41
C LEU A 218 1.96 7.04 8.64
N LEU A 219 0.74 7.60 8.76
CA LEU A 219 -0.26 7.33 9.80
C LEU A 219 -1.56 6.75 9.21
N SER A 220 -1.59 6.38 7.93
CA SER A 220 -2.79 5.85 7.27
C SER A 220 -3.31 4.57 7.89
N ASN A 221 -2.41 3.77 8.47
CA ASN A 221 -2.74 2.57 9.23
C ASN A 221 -3.39 2.84 10.60
N TRP A 222 -3.75 4.10 10.91
CA TRP A 222 -4.55 4.50 12.07
C TRP A 222 -5.89 5.14 11.69
N GLN A 223 -6.17 5.28 10.39
CA GLN A 223 -7.44 5.83 9.92
C GLN A 223 -8.59 4.89 10.26
N SER A 224 -9.75 5.47 10.52
CA SER A 224 -11.01 4.74 10.54
C SER A 224 -11.41 4.32 9.13
N THR A 225 -12.14 3.22 9.01
CA THR A 225 -12.72 2.78 7.74
C THR A 225 -13.96 3.60 7.39
N PRO A 226 -14.27 3.82 6.10
CA PRO A 226 -13.47 3.45 4.93
C PRO A 226 -12.22 4.33 4.76
N THR A 227 -11.08 3.70 4.45
CA THR A 227 -9.83 4.40 4.12
C THR A 227 -9.64 4.41 2.61
N CYS A 228 -9.07 5.49 2.07
CA CYS A 228 -8.66 5.51 0.67
C CYS A 228 -7.26 4.94 0.52
N LEU A 229 -6.92 4.45 -0.69
CA LEU A 229 -5.61 3.86 -0.97
C LEU A 229 -5.22 2.85 0.13
N GLY A 230 -6.17 2.01 0.54
CA GLY A 230 -6.07 1.19 1.75
C GLY A 230 -4.78 0.40 1.80
N TYR A 231 -4.37 -0.18 0.68
CA TYR A 231 -3.12 -0.93 0.49
C TYR A 231 -1.82 -0.18 0.89
N LEU A 232 -1.84 1.16 1.05
CA LEU A 232 -0.70 1.92 1.57
C LEU A 232 -0.51 1.82 3.09
N TRP A 233 -1.45 1.23 3.83
CA TRP A 233 -1.38 1.06 5.29
C TRP A 233 -0.07 0.41 5.73
N TYR A 234 0.45 -0.52 4.93
CA TYR A 234 1.69 -1.24 5.22
C TYR A 234 2.87 -0.29 5.44
N LEU A 235 2.95 0.80 4.67
CA LEU A 235 4.05 1.77 4.75
C LEU A 235 4.07 2.51 6.09
N GLY A 236 2.90 2.83 6.61
CA GLY A 236 2.75 3.43 7.94
C GLY A 236 3.19 2.47 9.04
N LEU A 237 2.66 1.24 8.99
CA LEU A 237 2.99 0.19 9.96
C LEU A 237 4.50 -0.12 9.97
N ASP A 238 5.09 -0.35 8.79
CA ASP A 238 6.51 -0.67 8.63
C ASP A 238 7.41 0.47 9.14
N MET A 239 7.06 1.73 8.87
CA MET A 239 7.80 2.88 9.40
C MET A 239 7.71 2.96 10.92
N GLN A 240 6.53 2.72 11.51
CA GLN A 240 6.34 2.75 12.96
C GLN A 240 7.16 1.66 13.66
N LEU A 241 7.18 0.44 13.11
CA LEU A 241 8.05 -0.63 13.61
C LEU A 241 9.53 -0.27 13.45
N TYR A 242 9.92 0.33 12.32
CA TYR A 242 11.29 0.77 12.09
C TYR A 242 11.76 1.86 13.05
N ILE A 243 10.86 2.78 13.45
CA ILE A 243 11.12 3.81 14.46
C ILE A 243 11.40 3.15 15.82
N MET A 244 10.66 2.11 16.18
CA MET A 244 10.83 1.41 17.46
C MET A 244 12.02 0.44 17.48
N ALA A 245 12.42 -0.09 16.33
CA ALA A 245 13.41 -1.14 16.22
C ALA A 245 14.79 -0.81 16.86
N PRO A 246 15.38 0.40 16.69
CA PRO A 246 16.63 0.76 17.35
C PRO A 246 16.67 0.56 18.86
N PHE A 247 15.56 0.79 19.57
CA PHE A 247 15.49 0.60 21.01
C PHE A 247 15.61 -0.88 21.39
N LEU A 248 14.89 -1.73 20.65
CA LEU A 248 14.95 -3.18 20.82
C LEU A 248 16.33 -3.72 20.44
N LEU A 249 16.86 -3.31 19.29
CA LEU A 249 18.15 -3.74 18.76
C LEU A 249 19.33 -3.26 19.62
N GLN A 250 19.28 -2.03 20.13
CA GLN A 250 20.31 -1.53 21.05
C GLN A 250 20.29 -2.31 22.37
N THR A 251 19.10 -2.66 22.88
CA THR A 251 18.98 -3.50 24.07
C THR A 251 19.50 -4.91 23.81
N LEU A 252 19.20 -5.49 22.65
CA LEU A 252 19.74 -6.78 22.23
C LEU A 252 21.27 -6.76 22.11
N TYR A 253 21.84 -5.66 21.60
CA TYR A 253 23.30 -5.48 21.50
C TYR A 253 23.97 -5.35 22.86
N ARG A 254 23.45 -4.50 23.76
CA ARG A 254 24.08 -4.20 25.06
C ARG A 254 23.75 -5.23 26.15
N ARG A 255 22.55 -5.82 26.11
CA ARG A 255 22.03 -6.76 27.11
C ARG A 255 21.27 -7.90 26.41
N PRO A 256 21.97 -8.87 25.81
CA PRO A 256 21.35 -9.89 24.94
C PRO A 256 20.24 -10.70 25.60
N ALA A 257 20.37 -11.05 26.89
CA ALA A 257 19.33 -11.79 27.61
C ALA A 257 18.03 -10.96 27.74
N LEU A 258 18.14 -9.70 28.13
CA LEU A 258 17.01 -8.78 28.23
C LEU A 258 16.40 -8.49 26.85
N GLY A 259 17.23 -8.26 25.83
CA GLY A 259 16.76 -8.04 24.46
C GLY A 259 15.95 -9.23 23.93
N LYS A 260 16.46 -10.46 24.11
CA LYS A 260 15.73 -11.69 23.74
C LYS A 260 14.40 -11.83 24.48
N LEU A 261 14.40 -11.57 25.80
CA LEU A 261 13.18 -11.59 26.61
C LEU A 261 12.15 -10.58 26.10
N LEU A 262 12.58 -9.36 25.78
CA LEU A 262 11.70 -8.33 25.22
C LEU A 262 11.14 -8.73 23.85
N CYS A 263 11.97 -9.28 22.95
CA CYS A 263 11.50 -9.79 21.66
C CYS A 263 10.41 -10.85 21.82
N VAL A 264 10.66 -11.87 22.63
CA VAL A 264 9.69 -12.95 22.89
C VAL A 264 8.42 -12.39 23.53
N SER A 265 8.55 -11.50 24.51
CA SER A 265 7.41 -10.89 25.20
C SER A 265 6.53 -10.08 24.24
N LEU A 266 7.13 -9.29 23.35
CA LEU A 266 6.40 -8.50 22.35
C LEU A 266 5.71 -9.38 21.32
N ILE A 267 6.36 -10.45 20.85
CA ILE A 267 5.75 -11.42 19.92
C ILE A 267 4.54 -12.08 20.59
N VAL A 268 4.71 -12.59 21.80
CA VAL A 268 3.64 -13.27 22.56
C VAL A 268 2.48 -12.32 22.84
N MET A 269 2.77 -11.10 23.28
CA MET A 269 1.76 -10.07 23.50
C MET A 269 1.00 -9.75 22.20
N SER A 270 1.72 -9.62 21.08
CA SER A 270 1.11 -9.38 19.77
C SER A 270 0.15 -10.50 19.37
N MET A 271 0.54 -11.76 19.58
CA MET A 271 -0.29 -12.93 19.34
C MET A 271 -1.56 -12.91 20.19
N PHE A 272 -1.46 -12.62 21.49
CA PHE A 272 -2.64 -12.54 22.36
C PHE A 272 -3.57 -11.39 22.01
N ILE A 273 -3.03 -10.20 21.68
CA ILE A 273 -3.85 -9.08 21.24
C ILE A 273 -4.58 -9.45 19.95
N ARG A 274 -3.88 -10.03 18.97
CA ARG A 274 -4.48 -10.50 17.71
C ARG A 274 -5.60 -11.52 17.96
N ALA A 275 -5.38 -12.50 18.85
CA ALA A 275 -6.40 -13.47 19.24
C ALA A 275 -7.60 -12.82 19.95
N GLY A 276 -7.37 -11.79 20.77
CA GLY A 276 -8.39 -10.97 21.39
C GLY A 276 -9.30 -10.30 20.34
N TYR A 277 -8.72 -9.52 19.43
CA TYR A 277 -9.46 -8.87 18.33
C TYR A 277 -10.24 -9.87 17.47
N CYS A 278 -9.58 -10.96 17.09
CA CYS A 278 -10.18 -12.05 16.34
C CYS A 278 -11.46 -12.58 17.00
N THR A 279 -11.41 -12.81 18.32
CA THR A 279 -12.51 -13.37 19.10
C THR A 279 -13.62 -12.34 19.35
N THR A 280 -13.26 -11.12 19.76
CA THR A 280 -14.23 -10.07 20.11
C THR A 280 -15.04 -9.61 18.91
N TYR A 281 -14.43 -9.58 17.72
CA TYR A 281 -15.08 -9.20 16.48
C TYR A 281 -15.65 -10.39 15.69
N GLY A 282 -15.46 -11.64 16.15
CA GLY A 282 -15.97 -12.83 15.48
C GLY A 282 -15.35 -13.10 14.10
N VAL A 283 -14.11 -12.67 13.88
CA VAL A 283 -13.42 -12.72 12.57
C VAL A 283 -12.37 -13.82 12.47
N CYS A 284 -12.33 -14.76 13.41
CA CYS A 284 -11.29 -15.81 13.43
C CYS A 284 -11.31 -16.81 12.28
N HIS A 285 -12.48 -17.03 11.69
CA HIS A 285 -12.62 -17.87 10.51
C HIS A 285 -12.77 -17.05 9.24
N LYS A 286 -12.47 -15.74 9.29
CA LYS A 286 -12.51 -14.85 8.14
C LYS A 286 -11.12 -14.72 7.52
N SER A 287 -11.12 -14.51 6.22
CA SER A 287 -9.94 -14.43 5.38
C SER A 287 -9.95 -13.13 4.56
N ASP A 288 -8.89 -12.84 3.83
CA ASP A 288 -8.76 -11.59 3.07
C ASP A 288 -9.75 -11.49 1.90
N VAL A 289 -10.31 -12.62 1.45
CA VAL A 289 -11.44 -12.61 0.48
C VAL A 289 -12.77 -12.20 1.12
N ASP A 290 -12.85 -12.19 2.45
CA ASP A 290 -14.00 -11.69 3.20
C ASP A 290 -13.89 -10.20 3.51
N ILE A 291 -12.71 -9.59 3.35
CA ILE A 291 -12.51 -8.16 3.57
C ILE A 291 -12.91 -7.41 2.30
N PRO A 292 -13.94 -6.56 2.35
CA PRO A 292 -14.26 -5.76 1.20
C PRO A 292 -13.56 -4.40 1.36
N PHE A 293 -12.28 -4.25 1.05
CA PHE A 293 -11.50 -3.02 1.31
C PHE A 293 -12.00 -1.74 0.58
N ILE A 294 -13.19 -1.75 0.01
CA ILE A 294 -13.77 -0.72 -0.84
C ILE A 294 -15.06 -0.20 -0.20
N ALA A 295 -15.24 1.12 -0.21
CA ALA A 295 -16.46 1.78 0.23
C ALA A 295 -17.55 1.63 -0.84
N TYR A 296 -18.79 1.30 -0.42
CA TYR A 296 -19.91 1.13 -1.34
C TYR A 296 -21.06 2.09 -1.02
N PRO A 297 -21.78 2.58 -2.05
CA PRO A 297 -23.10 3.20 -1.87
C PRO A 297 -24.13 2.17 -1.36
N GLY A 298 -25.02 2.57 -0.45
CA GLY A 298 -26.26 1.83 -0.13
C GLY A 298 -26.13 0.59 0.77
N GLN A 299 -25.17 0.53 1.69
CA GLN A 299 -25.12 -0.48 2.77
C GLN A 299 -25.35 0.18 4.12
N ASP A 300 -25.94 -0.56 5.07
CA ASP A 300 -26.05 -0.14 6.46
C ASP A 300 -24.64 -0.03 7.08
N PRO A 301 -24.18 1.20 7.43
CA PRO A 301 -22.83 1.43 7.94
C PRO A 301 -22.53 0.66 9.22
N ALA A 302 -23.54 0.30 10.03
CA ALA A 302 -23.35 -0.34 11.32
C ALA A 302 -22.85 -1.79 11.19
N THR A 303 -23.44 -2.57 10.29
CA THR A 303 -23.06 -3.97 10.06
C THR A 303 -21.66 -4.06 9.45
N LEU A 304 -21.38 -3.18 8.49
CA LEU A 304 -20.09 -3.10 7.79
C LEU A 304 -18.96 -2.64 8.72
N ALA A 305 -19.23 -1.67 9.61
CA ALA A 305 -18.23 -1.12 10.52
C ALA A 305 -17.64 -2.15 11.50
N SER A 306 -18.43 -3.13 11.96
CA SER A 306 -17.97 -4.12 12.94
C SER A 306 -16.96 -5.12 12.36
N ILE A 307 -17.30 -5.75 11.24
CA ILE A 307 -16.43 -6.71 10.54
C ILE A 307 -15.18 -6.00 10.01
N TYR A 308 -15.35 -4.84 9.38
CA TYR A 308 -14.24 -4.06 8.87
C TYR A 308 -13.36 -3.53 9.97
N GLY A 309 -13.95 -3.00 11.05
CA GLY A 309 -13.21 -2.51 12.20
C GLY A 309 -12.34 -3.62 12.79
N GLY A 310 -12.92 -4.79 13.07
CA GLY A 310 -12.20 -5.92 13.64
C GLY A 310 -11.02 -6.39 12.78
N LEU A 311 -11.26 -6.60 11.48
CA LEU A 311 -10.21 -6.99 10.54
C LEU A 311 -9.16 -5.87 10.38
N TRP A 312 -9.57 -4.61 10.22
CA TRP A 312 -8.65 -3.49 10.07
C TRP A 312 -7.74 -3.29 11.29
N GLU A 313 -8.28 -3.36 12.51
CA GLU A 313 -7.49 -3.30 13.75
C GLU A 313 -6.51 -4.49 13.84
N MET A 314 -6.95 -5.67 13.40
CA MET A 314 -6.11 -6.87 13.41
C MET A 314 -4.98 -6.83 12.34
N TYR A 315 -5.18 -6.12 11.24
CA TYR A 315 -4.26 -6.09 10.10
C TYR A 315 -3.34 -4.87 10.07
N ALA A 316 -3.86 -3.67 10.34
CA ALA A 316 -3.15 -2.43 10.12
C ALA A 316 -2.38 -1.93 11.35
N ARG A 317 -2.58 -2.54 12.53
CA ARG A 317 -2.00 -2.04 13.78
C ARG A 317 -0.62 -2.65 14.04
N PRO A 318 0.39 -1.84 14.42
CA PRO A 318 1.73 -2.36 14.69
C PRO A 318 1.75 -3.42 15.78
N TYR A 319 0.94 -3.28 16.82
CA TYR A 319 0.91 -4.21 17.95
C TYR A 319 0.26 -5.57 17.63
N THR A 320 -0.50 -5.69 16.55
CA THR A 320 -1.05 -6.99 16.08
C THR A 320 -0.17 -7.66 15.02
N LYS A 321 0.86 -6.97 14.52
CA LYS A 321 1.71 -7.39 13.40
C LYS A 321 3.22 -7.23 13.62
N CYS A 322 3.66 -6.85 14.82
CA CYS A 322 5.09 -6.67 15.08
C CYS A 322 5.87 -7.99 15.12
N GLY A 323 5.21 -9.13 15.33
CA GLY A 323 5.87 -10.42 15.49
C GLY A 323 6.80 -10.81 14.33
N PRO A 324 6.30 -10.90 13.08
CA PRO A 324 7.12 -11.17 11.90
C PRO A 324 8.30 -10.19 11.74
N PHE A 325 8.10 -8.91 12.03
CA PHE A 325 9.17 -7.91 11.99
C PHE A 325 10.24 -8.17 13.06
N ILE A 326 9.86 -8.57 14.28
CA ILE A 326 10.80 -8.85 15.37
C ILE A 326 11.57 -10.16 15.12
N LEU A 327 10.95 -11.13 14.42
CA LEU A 327 11.60 -12.39 14.06
C LEU A 327 12.72 -12.21 13.03
N GLY A 328 12.59 -11.22 12.13
CA GLY A 328 13.61 -10.87 11.14
C GLY A 328 14.78 -10.12 11.74
#